data_AF-A0A8C5E123-F1
#
_entry.id   AF-A0A8C5E123-F1
#
_cell.length_a   1.000
_cell.length_b   1.000
_cell.length_c   1.000
_cell.angle_alpha   90.00
_cell.angle_beta   90.00
_cell.angle_gamma   90.00
#
_symmetry.space_group_name_H-M   'P 1'
#
loop_
_entity.id
_entity.type
_entity.pdbx_description
1 polymer ?
#
loop_
_entity_poly.entity_id
_entity_poly.type
_entity_poly.pdbx_seq_one_letter_code
_entity_poly.pdbx_strand_id
1 'polypeptide(L)'
;MAKSDGCDYFKRTSVFWMLTIPMAITFFGCIVYVPEKLPLSYLGLFGSFCSYLVDNYSHVLYKMWMWTWVVHLAEALISLVVCSVKGITSVSSRCLWFFQTFLFGVASLGLLLKFNPERPKHQ
;
A
#
# COMPACT_ATOMS: atom_id res chain seq x y z
N MET A 1 -17.68 -13.55 -29.06
CA MET A 1 -16.55 -14.10 -28.28
C MET A 1 -16.29 -13.13 -27.14
N ALA A 2 -16.83 -13.42 -25.95
CA ALA A 2 -16.59 -12.56 -24.78
C ALA A 2 -15.11 -12.69 -24.41
N LYS A 3 -14.37 -11.59 -24.51
CA LYS A 3 -13.02 -11.48 -23.96
C LYS A 3 -13.20 -11.73 -22.46
N SER A 4 -12.69 -12.83 -21.91
CA SER A 4 -12.75 -13.03 -20.46
C SER A 4 -12.04 -11.83 -19.84
N ASP A 5 -12.79 -11.02 -19.10
CA ASP A 5 -12.24 -9.82 -18.50
C ASP A 5 -11.07 -10.25 -17.61
N GLY A 6 -9.89 -9.64 -17.80
CA GLY A 6 -8.69 -9.96 -17.03
C GLY A 6 -8.88 -9.84 -15.50
N CYS A 7 -10.02 -9.35 -15.03
CA CYS A 7 -10.44 -9.38 -13.63
C CYS A 7 -10.38 -10.78 -12.99
N ASP A 8 -10.46 -11.87 -13.75
CA ASP A 8 -10.35 -13.24 -13.21
C ASP A 8 -9.02 -13.47 -12.44
N TYR A 9 -7.97 -12.71 -12.76
CA TYR A 9 -6.65 -12.82 -12.14
C TYR A 9 -6.35 -11.70 -11.13
N PHE A 10 -7.38 -11.01 -10.63
CA PHE A 10 -7.22 -9.96 -9.64
C PHE A 10 -8.05 -10.23 -8.38
N LYS A 11 -7.45 -9.98 -7.21
CA LYS A 11 -8.14 -10.05 -5.93
C LYS A 11 -7.94 -8.77 -5.15
N ARG A 12 -9.05 -8.16 -4.76
CA ARG A 12 -9.03 -6.94 -3.95
C ARG A 12 -8.45 -7.22 -2.55
N THR A 13 -7.61 -6.30 -2.08
CA THR A 13 -7.15 -6.24 -0.68
C THR A 13 -8.33 -6.04 0.27
N SER A 14 -8.21 -6.50 1.52
CA SER A 14 -9.30 -6.39 2.48
C SER A 14 -9.65 -4.92 2.77
N VAL A 15 -10.93 -4.66 3.03
CA VAL A 15 -11.41 -3.31 3.35
C VAL A 15 -10.70 -2.74 4.58
N PHE A 16 -10.36 -3.59 5.55
CA PHE A 16 -9.55 -3.22 6.70
C PHE A 16 -8.24 -2.53 6.28
N TRP A 17 -7.44 -3.16 5.41
CA TRP A 17 -6.18 -2.59 4.93
C TRP A 17 -6.37 -1.39 4.00
N MET A 18 -7.45 -1.40 3.20
CA MET A 18 -7.79 -0.27 2.34
C MET A 18 -8.11 1.01 3.11
N LEU A 19 -8.53 0.91 4.38
CA LEU A 19 -8.80 2.06 5.23
C LEU A 19 -7.61 2.42 6.11
N THR A 20 -6.97 1.43 6.73
CA THR A 20 -5.91 1.67 7.72
C THR A 20 -4.63 2.22 7.10
N ILE A 21 -4.21 1.73 5.92
CA ILE A 21 -2.96 2.16 5.29
C ILE A 21 -3.06 3.60 4.79
N PRO A 22 -4.08 4.00 4.01
CA PRO A 22 -4.21 5.40 3.59
C PRO A 22 -4.38 6.35 4.76
N MET A 23 -5.11 5.94 5.81
CA MET A 23 -5.24 6.74 7.03
C MET A 23 -3.88 6.94 7.72
N ALA A 24 -3.07 5.89 7.83
CA ALA A 24 -1.73 5.96 8.42
C ALA A 24 -0.77 6.84 7.60
N ILE A 25 -0.74 6.68 6.26
CA ILE A 25 0.08 7.50 5.37
C ILE A 25 -0.37 8.97 5.43
N THR A 26 -1.68 9.23 5.42
CA THR A 26 -2.22 10.60 5.51
C THR A 26 -1.84 11.23 6.85
N PHE A 27 -2.05 10.52 7.96
CA PHE A 27 -1.68 11.00 9.28
C PHE A 27 -0.17 11.29 9.37
N PHE A 28 0.67 10.39 8.86
CA PHE A 28 2.11 10.59 8.85
C PHE A 28 2.53 11.78 7.96
N GLY A 29 1.91 11.96 6.80
CA GLY A 29 2.12 13.13 5.95
C GLY A 29 1.71 14.43 6.65
N CYS A 30 0.60 14.43 7.40
CA CYS A 30 0.20 15.58 8.21
C CYS A 30 1.23 15.88 9.32
N ILE A 31 1.75 14.85 9.99
CA ILE A 31 2.81 14.99 11.00
C ILE A 31 4.07 15.63 10.39
N VAL A 32 4.42 15.28 9.16
CA VAL A 32 5.64 15.76 8.49
C VAL A 32 5.49 17.18 7.96
N TYR A 33 4.35 17.52 7.34
CA TYR A 33 4.19 18.79 6.62
C TYR A 33 3.39 19.86 7.36
N VAL A 34 2.43 19.46 8.20
CA VAL A 34 1.52 20.37 8.90
C VAL A 34 1.27 19.92 10.35
N PRO A 35 2.32 19.64 11.15
CA PRO A 35 2.17 19.13 12.51
C PRO A 35 1.33 20.07 13.40
N GLU A 36 1.44 21.38 13.20
CA GLU A 36 0.72 22.40 13.96
C GLU A 36 -0.81 22.36 13.80
N LYS A 37 -1.31 21.70 12.74
CA LYS A 37 -2.75 21.53 12.51
C LYS A 37 -3.30 20.26 13.14
N LEU A 38 -2.43 19.37 13.61
CA LEU A 38 -2.85 18.13 14.25
C LEU A 38 -3.11 18.37 15.73
N PRO A 39 -4.28 17.98 16.25
CA PRO A 39 -4.59 18.17 17.65
C PRO A 39 -3.99 17.03 18.49
N LEU A 40 -2.65 16.96 18.52
CA LEU A 40 -1.90 15.88 19.18
C LEU A 40 -2.21 15.80 20.67
N SER A 41 -2.57 16.91 21.32
CA SER A 41 -2.98 16.95 22.73
C SER A 41 -4.18 16.05 23.05
N TYR A 42 -5.10 15.80 22.11
CA TYR A 42 -6.23 14.89 22.32
C TYR A 42 -5.88 13.40 22.15
N LEU A 43 -4.70 13.09 21.61
CA LEU A 43 -4.25 11.70 21.39
C LEU A 43 -3.52 11.11 22.62
N GLY A 44 -3.48 11.84 23.75
CA GLY A 44 -2.89 11.38 25.00
C GLY A 44 -1.41 11.03 24.87
N LEU A 45 -1.03 9.84 25.33
CA LEU A 45 0.36 9.37 25.29
C LEU A 45 0.91 9.29 23.87
N PHE A 46 0.10 8.82 22.93
CA PHE A 46 0.50 8.72 21.52
C PHE A 46 0.75 10.11 20.92
N GLY A 47 -0.09 11.07 21.27
CA GLY A 47 0.09 12.48 20.89
C GLY A 47 1.39 13.08 21.43
N SER A 48 1.68 12.84 22.71
CA SER A 48 2.92 13.31 23.35
C SER A 48 4.17 12.72 22.68
N PHE A 49 4.11 11.44 22.30
CA PHE A 49 5.16 10.80 21.52
C PHE A 49 5.33 11.43 20.13
N CYS A 50 4.23 11.68 19.41
CA CYS A 50 4.26 12.36 18.12
C CYS A 50 4.85 13.78 18.23
N SER A 51 4.45 14.56 19.24
CA SER A 51 5.01 15.89 19.50
C SER A 51 6.52 15.81 19.75
N TYR A 52 6.96 14.88 20.59
CA TYR A 52 8.39 14.68 20.84
C TYR A 52 9.18 14.37 19.55
N LEU A 53 8.63 13.54 18.67
CA LEU A 53 9.24 13.26 17.36
C LEU A 53 9.29 14.49 16.44
N VAL A 54 8.22 15.29 16.41
CA VAL A 54 8.19 16.54 15.63
C VAL A 54 9.25 17.50 16.15
N ASP A 55 9.30 17.71 17.46
CA ASP A 55 10.17 18.72 18.09
C ASP A 55 11.66 18.35 18.02
N ASN A 56 11.98 17.05 18.12
CA ASN A 56 13.38 16.59 18.25
C ASN A 56 13.91 15.86 17.02
N TYR A 57 13.03 15.33 16.15
CA TYR A 57 13.41 14.42 15.07
C TYR A 57 12.73 14.75 13.73
N SER A 58 12.29 15.99 13.50
CA SER A 58 11.64 16.44 12.26
C SER A 58 12.38 16.03 10.97
N HIS A 59 13.72 16.18 10.94
CA HIS A 59 14.52 15.76 9.79
C HIS A 59 14.50 14.23 9.57
N VAL A 60 14.40 13.44 10.63
CA VAL A 60 14.23 11.98 10.52
C VAL A 60 12.85 11.65 9.99
N LEU A 61 11.80 12.33 10.47
CA LEU A 61 10.43 12.15 9.97
C LEU A 61 10.33 12.44 8.46
N TYR A 62 10.97 13.51 7.98
CA TYR A 62 11.01 13.80 6.54
C TYR A 62 11.72 12.71 5.73
N LYS A 63 12.85 12.20 6.22
CA LYS A 63 13.54 11.06 5.56
C LYS A 63 12.66 9.82 5.55
N MET A 64 12.03 9.47 6.68
CA MET A 64 11.12 8.34 6.77
C MET A 64 9.94 8.48 5.81
N TRP A 65 9.39 9.68 5.65
CA TRP A 65 8.33 9.98 4.69
C TRP A 65 8.77 9.70 3.23
N MET A 66 9.97 10.11 2.85
CA MET A 66 10.53 9.76 1.53
C MET A 66 10.69 8.24 1.37
N TRP A 67 11.20 7.57 2.41
CA TRP A 67 11.37 6.12 2.41
C TRP A 67 10.04 5.37 2.28
N THR A 68 8.94 5.86 2.86
CA THR A 68 7.60 5.26 2.68
C THR A 68 7.23 5.15 1.21
N TRP A 69 7.41 6.23 0.43
CA TRP A 69 7.10 6.21 -1.00
C TRP A 69 8.04 5.32 -1.81
N VAL A 70 9.33 5.30 -1.45
CA VAL A 70 10.32 4.39 -2.08
C VAL A 70 9.94 2.94 -1.86
N VAL A 71 9.56 2.56 -0.62
CA VAL A 71 9.14 1.20 -0.30
C VAL A 71 7.86 0.82 -1.05
N HIS A 72 6.83 1.68 -1.04
CA HIS A 72 5.58 1.41 -1.75
C HIS A 72 5.79 1.27 -3.27
N LEU A 73 6.67 2.10 -3.86
CA LEU A 73 7.04 1.98 -5.27
C LEU A 73 7.78 0.67 -5.54
N ALA A 74 8.74 0.29 -4.69
CA ALA A 74 9.47 -0.96 -4.82
C ALA A 74 8.52 -2.18 -4.73
N GLU A 75 7.60 -2.19 -3.78
CA GLU A 75 6.58 -3.23 -3.64
C GLU A 75 5.66 -3.30 -4.87
N ALA A 76 5.26 -2.15 -5.41
CA ALA A 76 4.45 -2.08 -6.63
C ALA A 76 5.19 -2.68 -7.83
N LEU A 77 6.49 -2.38 -8.00
CA LEU A 77 7.31 -2.98 -9.04
C LEU A 77 7.49 -4.49 -8.84
N ILE A 78 7.73 -4.94 -7.61
CA ILE A 78 7.79 -6.37 -7.27
C ILE A 78 6.47 -7.07 -7.64
N SER A 79 5.33 -6.42 -7.43
CA SER A 79 4.03 -7.00 -7.79
C SER A 79 3.93 -7.34 -9.28
N LEU A 80 4.51 -6.53 -10.18
CA LEU A 80 4.55 -6.80 -11.61
C LEU A 80 5.42 -8.02 -11.94
N VAL A 81 6.56 -8.16 -11.26
CA VAL A 81 7.44 -9.33 -11.38
C VAL A 81 6.71 -10.59 -10.90
N VAL A 82 6.07 -10.52 -9.72
CA VAL A 82 5.32 -11.65 -9.15
C VAL A 82 4.14 -12.05 -10.03
N CYS A 83 3.40 -11.09 -10.59
CA CYS A 83 2.36 -11.38 -11.58
C CYS A 83 2.92 -12.13 -12.80
N SER A 84 4.09 -11.72 -13.30
CA SER A 84 4.74 -12.36 -14.44
C SER A 84 5.16 -13.80 -14.12
N VAL A 85 5.77 -14.03 -12.95
CA VAL A 85 6.16 -15.36 -12.47
C VAL A 85 4.95 -16.28 -12.27
N LYS A 86 3.82 -15.73 -11.83
CA LYS A 86 2.56 -16.46 -11.65
C LYS A 86 1.77 -16.67 -12.95
N GLY A 87 2.30 -16.26 -14.10
CA GLY A 87 1.62 -16.43 -15.40
C GLY A 87 0.43 -15.50 -15.63
N ILE A 88 0.25 -14.48 -14.80
CA ILE A 88 -0.76 -13.43 -15.02
C ILE A 88 -0.23 -12.55 -16.16
N THR A 89 -0.71 -12.73 -17.39
CA THR A 89 -0.24 -12.01 -18.58
C THR A 89 -1.12 -10.82 -18.97
N SER A 90 -2.35 -10.78 -18.45
CA SER A 90 -3.30 -9.69 -18.70
C SER A 90 -2.77 -8.36 -18.16
N VAL A 91 -2.67 -7.37 -19.05
CA VAL A 91 -2.22 -6.00 -18.72
C VAL A 91 -3.12 -5.38 -17.67
N SER A 92 -4.45 -5.51 -17.81
CA SER A 92 -5.40 -4.96 -16.83
C SER A 92 -5.16 -5.52 -15.43
N SER A 93 -4.95 -6.83 -15.29
CA SER A 93 -4.74 -7.48 -13.99
C SER A 93 -3.43 -7.03 -13.35
N ARG A 94 -2.36 -6.94 -14.15
CA ARG A 94 -1.06 -6.42 -13.70
C ARG A 94 -1.16 -4.96 -13.25
N CYS A 95 -1.87 -4.12 -13.99
CA CYS A 95 -2.11 -2.73 -13.60
C CYS A 95 -2.89 -2.65 -12.28
N LEU A 96 -3.95 -3.44 -12.12
CA LEU A 96 -4.72 -3.49 -10.88
C LEU A 96 -3.85 -3.93 -9.68
N TRP A 97 -3.02 -4.97 -9.85
CA TRP A 97 -2.08 -5.39 -8.81
C TRP A 97 -1.02 -4.33 -8.49
N PHE A 98 -0.49 -3.64 -9.50
CA PHE A 98 0.45 -2.55 -9.32
C PHE A 98 -0.15 -1.41 -8.51
N PHE A 99 -1.30 -0.88 -8.93
CA PHE A 99 -1.95 0.25 -8.24
C PHE A 99 -2.39 -0.14 -6.83
N GLN A 100 -2.97 -1.33 -6.66
CA GLN A 100 -3.35 -1.82 -5.34
C GLN A 100 -2.13 -1.95 -4.42
N THR A 101 -1.00 -2.42 -4.94
CA THR A 101 0.23 -2.59 -4.16
C THR A 101 0.93 -1.26 -3.90
N PHE A 102 0.88 -0.32 -4.82
CA PHE A 102 1.36 1.04 -4.57
C PHE A 102 0.57 1.72 -3.44
N LEU A 103 -0.75 1.53 -3.38
CA LEU A 103 -1.59 2.17 -2.37
C LEU A 103 -1.57 1.46 -1.01
N PHE A 104 -1.55 0.11 -1.01
CA PHE A 104 -1.71 -0.69 0.21
C PHE A 104 -0.46 -1.51 0.56
N GLY A 105 0.64 -1.29 -0.14
CA GLY A 105 1.95 -1.86 0.14
C GLY A 105 1.97 -3.37 0.37
N VAL A 106 2.69 -3.79 1.41
CA VAL A 106 2.84 -5.17 1.85
C VAL A 106 1.51 -5.94 2.02
N ALA A 107 0.41 -5.27 2.36
CA ALA A 107 -0.88 -5.96 2.51
C ALA A 107 -1.38 -6.51 1.17
N SER A 108 -1.22 -5.73 0.10
CA SER A 108 -1.54 -6.14 -1.27
C SER A 108 -0.50 -7.11 -1.82
N LEU A 109 0.79 -6.85 -1.59
CA LEU A 109 1.85 -7.75 -2.07
C LEU A 109 1.75 -9.13 -1.42
N GLY A 110 1.50 -9.20 -0.12
CA GLY A 110 1.28 -10.44 0.61
C GLY A 110 0.05 -11.20 0.12
N LEU A 111 -1.02 -10.47 -0.26
CA LEU A 111 -2.18 -11.08 -0.91
C LEU A 111 -1.81 -11.67 -2.27
N LEU A 112 -1.06 -10.95 -3.10
CA LEU A 112 -0.61 -11.42 -4.41
C LEU A 112 0.31 -12.65 -4.29
N LEU A 113 1.22 -12.67 -3.32
CA LEU A 113 2.11 -13.81 -3.09
C LEU A 113 1.31 -15.08 -2.77
N LYS A 114 0.25 -14.97 -1.97
CA LYS A 114 -0.66 -16.07 -1.63
C LYS A 114 -1.68 -16.39 -2.72
N PHE A 115 -1.92 -15.45 -3.64
CA PHE A 115 -2.87 -15.62 -4.73
C PHE A 115 -2.37 -16.72 -5.67
N ASN A 116 -3.20 -17.73 -5.88
CA ASN A 116 -2.98 -18.75 -6.90
C ASN A 116 -3.91 -18.44 -8.07
N PRO A 117 -3.38 -18.04 -9.25
CA PRO A 117 -4.17 -17.93 -10.45
C PRO A 117 -4.51 -19.36 -10.90
N GLU A 118 -5.61 -19.93 -10.39
CA GLU A 118 -6.04 -21.25 -10.83
C GLU A 118 -6.15 -21.26 -12.37
N ARG A 119 -5.49 -22.23 -13.02
CA ARG A 119 -5.84 -22.58 -14.41
C ARG A 119 -7.31 -22.97 -14.37
N PRO A 120 -8.16 -22.42 -15.26
CA PRO A 120 -9.51 -22.97 -15.40
C PRO A 120 -9.35 -24.47 -15.62
N LYS A 121 -9.97 -25.29 -14.74
CA LYS A 121 -10.18 -26.69 -15.09
C LYS A 121 -10.97 -26.66 -16.38
N HIS A 122 -10.36 -27.14 -17.46
CA HIS A 122 -11.10 -27.50 -18.66
C HIS A 122 -12.17 -28.51 -18.21
N GLN A 123 -13.42 -28.06 -18.10
CA GLN A 123 -14.59 -28.92 -18.14
C GLN A 123 -15.06 -29.00 -19.57
#